data_AF-A0A2T4YWT2-F1
#
_entry.id   AF-A0A2T4YWT2-F1
#
_cell.length_a   1.000
_cell.length_b   1.000
_cell.length_c   1.000
_cell.angle_alpha   90.00
_cell.angle_beta   90.00
_cell.angle_gamma   90.00
#
_symmetry.space_group_name_H-M   'P 1'
#
loop_
_entity.id
_entity.type
_entity.pdbx_description
1 polymer ?
#
loop_
_entity_poly.entity_id
_entity_poly.type
_entity_poly.pdbx_seq_one_letter_code
_entity_poly.pdbx_strand_id
1 'polypeptide(L)'
;MTRLFLACGTVLFALAGATYTLPVRAAITDYEFQLVEADMKPGPADIAVRLIDKRTGQPVPGAVIFAMRADMQPDGMETMTSGIEAVPSATPGIYRFRVEFTMEGNWRLSLAAKVQGEAGTLQGSLVLRARP
;
A
#
# COMPACT_ATOMS: atom_id res chain seq x y z
N MET A 1 -32.07 77.19 -3.09
CA MET A 1 -32.89 76.33 -2.21
C MET A 1 -32.79 74.90 -2.75
N THR A 2 -31.79 74.13 -2.29
CA THR A 2 -31.99 72.88 -1.51
C THR A 2 -32.73 71.80 -2.34
N ARG A 3 -32.14 70.66 -2.72
CA ARG A 3 -31.68 69.60 -1.81
C ARG A 3 -30.70 68.61 -2.48
N LEU A 4 -29.64 68.35 -1.73
CA LEU A 4 -28.75 67.19 -1.74
C LEU A 4 -29.53 65.91 -1.40
N PHE A 5 -29.36 64.84 -2.18
CA PHE A 5 -29.56 63.47 -1.69
C PHE A 5 -28.46 62.58 -2.26
N LEU A 6 -27.45 62.35 -1.42
CA LEU A 6 -26.49 61.25 -1.52
C LEU A 6 -27.26 59.95 -1.25
N ALA A 7 -27.25 59.00 -2.19
CA ALA A 7 -27.66 57.62 -1.92
C ALA A 7 -26.44 56.72 -2.15
N CYS A 8 -25.82 56.34 -1.03
CA CYS A 8 -24.75 55.36 -0.93
C CYS A 8 -25.34 53.97 -1.23
N GLY A 9 -25.16 53.48 -2.46
CA GLY A 9 -25.49 52.11 -2.83
C GLY A 9 -24.36 51.18 -2.40
N THR A 10 -24.59 50.41 -1.33
CA THR A 10 -23.65 49.44 -0.79
C THR A 10 -23.50 48.27 -1.76
N VAL A 11 -22.29 48.08 -2.30
CA VAL A 11 -21.95 46.88 -3.07
C VAL A 11 -21.66 45.76 -2.07
N LEU A 12 -22.57 44.81 -1.91
CA LEU A 12 -22.28 43.55 -1.23
C LEU A 12 -21.39 42.70 -2.14
N PHE A 13 -20.09 42.65 -1.86
CA PHE A 13 -19.21 41.60 -2.34
C PHE A 13 -19.52 40.33 -1.54
N ALA A 14 -20.25 39.39 -2.13
CA ALA A 14 -20.38 38.05 -1.61
C ALA A 14 -19.03 37.32 -1.79
N LEU A 15 -18.22 37.31 -0.73
CA LEU A 15 -17.01 36.50 -0.67
C LEU A 15 -17.44 35.02 -0.55
N ALA A 16 -17.54 34.33 -1.68
CA ALA A 16 -17.65 32.87 -1.69
C ALA A 16 -16.33 32.31 -1.15
N GLY A 17 -16.33 31.92 0.12
CA GLY A 17 -15.18 31.28 0.76
C GLY A 17 -14.93 29.91 0.13
N ALA A 18 -14.04 29.86 -0.86
CA ALA A 18 -13.49 28.61 -1.34
C ALA A 18 -12.69 27.97 -0.20
N THR A 19 -13.26 26.95 0.42
CA THR A 19 -12.53 26.11 1.38
C THR A 19 -11.48 25.32 0.60
N TYR A 20 -10.25 25.83 0.54
CA TYR A 20 -9.12 25.08 0.02
C TYR A 20 -8.79 23.96 1.02
N THR A 21 -9.33 22.76 0.79
CA THR A 21 -8.83 21.57 1.47
C THR A 21 -7.44 21.29 0.93
N LEU A 22 -6.40 21.60 1.70
CA LEU A 22 -5.05 21.17 1.38
C LEU A 22 -5.07 19.63 1.27
N PRO A 23 -4.45 19.05 0.23
CA PRO A 23 -4.37 17.59 0.15
C PRO A 23 -3.62 17.12 1.39
N VAL A 24 -4.30 16.35 2.25
CA VAL A 24 -3.63 15.69 3.36
C VAL A 24 -2.61 14.74 2.72
N ARG A 25 -1.32 15.02 2.95
CA ARG A 25 -0.27 14.15 2.44
C ARG A 25 -0.39 12.81 3.15
N ALA A 26 -0.40 11.72 2.39
CA ALA A 26 -0.40 10.40 3.01
C ALA A 26 0.87 10.23 3.84
N ALA A 27 0.76 9.44 4.90
CA ALA A 27 1.90 8.93 5.62
C ALA A 27 2.18 7.50 5.15
N ILE A 28 3.41 7.02 5.30
CA ILE A 28 3.75 5.63 4.92
C ILE A 28 2.89 4.59 5.66
N THR A 29 2.41 4.94 6.86
CA THR A 29 1.51 4.13 7.68
C THR A 29 0.09 4.01 7.12
N ASP A 30 -0.26 4.81 6.11
CA ASP A 30 -1.54 4.73 5.41
C ASP A 30 -1.55 3.66 4.33
N TYR A 31 -0.42 3.00 4.09
CA TYR A 31 -0.29 1.94 3.11
C TYR A 31 -0.11 0.58 3.78
N GLU A 32 -0.58 -0.48 3.11
CA GLU A 32 -0.38 -1.84 3.59
C GLU A 32 -0.28 -2.86 2.45
N PHE A 33 0.47 -3.92 2.71
CA PHE A 33 0.47 -5.11 1.87
C PHE A 33 -0.66 -6.05 2.29
N GLN A 34 -1.33 -6.65 1.32
CA GLN A 34 -2.37 -7.66 1.52
C GLN A 34 -2.12 -8.86 0.61
N LEU A 35 -2.26 -10.06 1.14
CA LEU A 35 -2.25 -11.27 0.32
C LEU A 35 -3.51 -11.33 -0.54
N VAL A 36 -3.33 -11.69 -1.81
CA VAL A 36 -4.48 -12.04 -2.66
C VAL A 36 -4.96 -13.46 -2.33
N GLU A 37 -4.03 -14.38 -2.05
CA GLU A 37 -4.30 -15.75 -1.62
C GLU A 37 -3.28 -16.16 -0.56
N ALA A 38 -3.75 -16.84 0.48
CA ALA A 38 -2.96 -17.17 1.67
C ALA A 38 -2.68 -18.66 1.84
N ASP A 39 -3.31 -19.54 1.06
CA ASP A 39 -3.10 -20.99 1.07
C ASP A 39 -2.51 -21.43 -0.27
N MET A 40 -1.53 -22.34 -0.23
CA MET A 40 -0.83 -22.83 -1.42
C MET A 40 -0.30 -24.23 -1.16
N LYS A 41 0.01 -24.94 -2.24
CA LYS A 41 0.70 -26.23 -2.14
C LYS A 41 2.19 -26.03 -1.86
N PRO A 42 2.84 -26.96 -1.14
CA PRO A 42 4.30 -27.01 -1.08
C PRO A 42 4.92 -27.11 -2.48
N GLY A 43 6.15 -26.62 -2.61
CA GLY A 43 6.88 -26.50 -3.87
C GLY A 43 6.84 -25.09 -4.47
N PRO A 44 7.04 -24.96 -5.80
CA PRO A 44 7.04 -23.67 -6.47
C PRO A 44 5.65 -23.03 -6.41
N ALA A 45 5.58 -21.80 -5.91
CA ALA A 45 4.35 -21.04 -5.78
C ALA A 45 4.52 -19.60 -6.28
N ASP A 46 3.52 -19.11 -7.01
CA ASP A 46 3.43 -17.72 -7.43
C ASP A 46 2.53 -16.95 -6.44
N ILE A 47 3.12 -16.13 -5.59
CA ILE A 47 2.44 -15.32 -4.58
C ILE A 47 2.07 -13.97 -5.17
N ALA A 48 0.80 -13.57 -5.01
CA ALA A 48 0.33 -12.25 -5.38
C ALA A 48 0.03 -11.41 -4.12
N VAL A 49 0.66 -10.24 -4.06
CA VAL A 49 0.49 -9.27 -2.97
C VAL A 49 -0.04 -7.97 -3.55
N ARG A 50 -1.14 -7.47 -2.99
CA ARG A 50 -1.69 -6.16 -3.31
C ARG A 50 -1.09 -5.12 -2.35
N LEU A 51 -0.70 -3.97 -2.88
CA LEU A 51 -0.43 -2.78 -2.06
C LEU A 51 -1.67 -1.88 -2.08
N ILE A 52 -2.20 -1.53 -0.92
CA ILE A 52 -3.40 -0.70 -0.76
C ILE A 52 -3.06 0.61 -0.04
N ASP A 53 -3.68 1.72 -0.49
CA ASP A 53 -3.84 2.93 0.32
C ASP A 53 -5.11 2.79 1.17
N LYS A 54 -4.95 2.65 2.49
CA LYS A 54 -6.05 2.38 3.44
C LYS A 54 -7.07 3.52 3.51
N ARG A 55 -6.69 4.74 3.14
CA ARG A 55 -7.60 5.90 3.16
C ARG A 55 -8.60 5.84 2.02
N THR A 56 -8.20 5.27 0.89
CA THR A 56 -9.00 5.24 -0.34
C THR A 56 -9.49 3.84 -0.72
N GLY A 57 -8.88 2.79 -0.16
CA GLY A 57 -9.09 1.40 -0.55
C GLY A 57 -8.54 1.05 -1.93
N GLN A 58 -7.82 1.97 -2.59
CA GLN A 58 -7.34 1.77 -3.95
C GLN A 58 -5.99 1.06 -3.98
N PRO A 59 -5.73 0.23 -5.01
CA PRO A 59 -4.43 -0.36 -5.23
C PRO A 59 -3.39 0.71 -5.63
N VAL A 60 -2.16 0.55 -5.15
CA VAL A 60 -1.07 1.51 -5.37
C VAL A 60 -0.05 0.93 -6.34
N PRO A 61 -0.06 1.36 -7.62
CA PRO A 61 0.94 0.97 -8.60
C PRO A 61 2.26 1.72 -8.41
N GLY A 62 3.32 1.22 -9.05
CA GLY A 62 4.61 1.92 -9.14
C GLY A 62 5.44 1.94 -7.86
N ALA A 63 5.08 1.14 -6.85
CA ALA A 63 5.93 0.92 -5.70
C ALA A 63 7.12 0.04 -6.09
N VAL A 64 8.28 0.34 -5.50
CA VAL A 64 9.52 -0.39 -5.75
C VAL A 64 9.78 -1.29 -4.54
N ILE A 65 9.58 -2.60 -4.71
CA ILE A 65 9.95 -3.61 -3.72
C ILE A 65 11.46 -3.82 -3.80
N PHE A 66 12.20 -3.59 -2.72
CA PHE A 66 13.67 -3.66 -2.73
C PHE A 66 14.25 -4.61 -1.67
N ALA A 67 13.43 -5.07 -0.72
CA ALA A 67 13.81 -6.15 0.19
C ALA A 67 12.66 -7.14 0.32
N MET A 68 12.99 -8.43 0.30
CA MET A 68 12.04 -9.52 0.42
C MET A 68 12.68 -10.69 1.15
N ARG A 69 11.90 -11.42 1.94
CA ARG A 69 12.33 -12.62 2.66
C ARG A 69 11.15 -13.56 2.88
N ALA A 70 11.37 -14.85 2.66
CA ALA A 70 10.46 -15.91 3.05
C ALA A 70 11.12 -16.77 4.15
N ASP A 71 10.46 -16.93 5.30
CA ASP A 71 10.94 -17.77 6.41
C ASP A 71 9.81 -18.41 7.21
N MET A 72 10.12 -19.40 8.04
CA MET A 72 9.15 -20.09 8.91
C MET A 72 9.12 -19.51 10.34
N GLN A 73 9.34 -18.20 10.51
CA GLN A 73 9.24 -17.57 11.83
C GLN A 73 7.88 -17.80 12.52
N PRO A 74 6.71 -17.82 11.84
CA PRO A 74 5.43 -18.10 12.49
C PRO A 74 5.39 -19.45 13.23
N ASP A 75 6.20 -20.42 12.79
CA ASP A 75 6.36 -21.73 13.41
C ASP A 75 7.59 -21.80 14.33
N GLY A 76 8.21 -20.66 14.66
CA GLY A 76 9.40 -20.58 15.50
C GLY A 76 10.70 -21.00 14.80
N MET A 77 10.68 -21.17 13.47
CA MET A 77 11.80 -21.66 12.67
C MET A 77 12.33 -20.56 11.73
N GLU A 78 12.61 -19.37 12.24
CA GLU A 78 12.99 -18.20 11.43
C GLU A 78 14.28 -18.35 10.60
N THR A 79 15.16 -19.28 11.01
CA THR A 79 16.39 -19.62 10.29
C THR A 79 16.12 -20.49 9.06
N MET A 80 14.95 -21.13 8.99
CA MET A 80 14.48 -21.87 7.82
C MET A 80 13.91 -20.88 6.81
N THR A 81 14.70 -20.59 5.78
CA THR A 81 14.36 -19.65 4.71
C THR A 81 14.10 -20.36 3.40
N SER A 82 13.32 -19.72 2.55
CA SER A 82 13.18 -20.11 1.14
C SER A 82 13.70 -19.01 0.21
N GLY A 83 14.13 -19.44 -0.98
CA GLY A 83 14.40 -18.53 -2.09
C GLY A 83 13.13 -17.80 -2.51
N ILE A 84 13.26 -16.49 -2.72
CA ILE A 84 12.18 -15.63 -3.17
C ILE A 84 12.68 -14.66 -4.24
N GLU A 85 11.88 -14.51 -5.29
CA GLU A 85 12.18 -13.64 -6.41
C GLU A 85 10.95 -12.82 -6.79
N ALA A 86 11.11 -11.52 -7.05
CA ALA A 86 10.04 -10.73 -7.66
C ALA A 86 9.92 -11.06 -9.15
N VAL A 87 8.68 -11.24 -9.62
CA VAL A 87 8.38 -11.50 -11.04
C VAL A 87 7.45 -10.42 -11.60
N PRO A 88 7.47 -10.17 -12.91
CA PRO A 88 6.60 -9.17 -13.52
C PRO A 88 5.12 -9.42 -13.23
N SER A 89 4.36 -8.34 -13.03
CA SER A 89 2.92 -8.36 -12.86
C SER A 89 2.26 -7.48 -13.91
N ALA A 90 1.21 -7.99 -14.55
CA ALA A 90 0.41 -7.23 -15.51
C ALA A 90 -0.68 -6.38 -14.84
N THR A 91 -0.93 -6.57 -13.54
CA THR A 91 -2.02 -5.89 -12.81
C THR A 91 -1.46 -4.76 -11.95
N PRO A 92 -1.85 -3.49 -12.21
CA PRO A 92 -1.41 -2.36 -11.42
C PRO A 92 -1.69 -2.53 -9.91
N GLY A 93 -0.67 -2.30 -9.08
CA GLY A 93 -0.75 -2.42 -7.63
C GLY A 93 -0.77 -3.86 -7.09
N ILE A 94 -0.66 -4.87 -7.96
CA ILE A 94 -0.35 -6.25 -7.58
C ILE A 94 1.12 -6.52 -7.90
N TYR A 95 1.85 -6.99 -6.90
CA TYR A 95 3.26 -7.39 -6.98
C TYR A 95 3.32 -8.91 -6.84
N ARG A 96 4.08 -9.57 -7.70
CA ARG A 96 4.17 -11.04 -7.74
C ARG A 96 5.54 -11.51 -7.33
N PHE A 97 5.56 -12.63 -6.62
CA PHE A 97 6.77 -13.27 -6.14
C PHE A 97 6.72 -14.76 -6.44
N ARG A 98 7.85 -15.33 -6.86
CA ARG A 98 8.02 -16.78 -6.89
C ARG A 98 8.74 -17.20 -5.62
N VAL A 99 8.18 -18.18 -4.93
CA VAL A 99 8.73 -18.76 -3.69
C VAL A 99 8.73 -20.27 -3.82
N GLU A 100 9.78 -20.92 -3.31
CA GLU A 100 9.89 -22.38 -3.27
C GLU A 100 9.58 -22.90 -1.85
N PHE A 101 8.34 -23.26 -1.55
CA PHE A 101 8.01 -23.75 -0.20
C PHE A 101 8.54 -25.18 0.00
N THR A 102 9.72 -25.28 0.60
CA THR A 102 10.45 -26.54 0.80
C THR A 102 9.80 -27.46 1.84
N MET A 103 8.87 -26.92 2.64
CA MET A 103 8.17 -27.62 3.71
C MET A 103 6.74 -27.10 3.86
N GLU A 104 5.84 -27.98 4.29
CA GLU A 104 4.52 -27.61 4.79
C GLU A 104 4.65 -26.77 6.08
N GLY A 105 3.68 -25.89 6.31
CA GLY A 105 3.63 -25.07 7.53
C GLY A 105 3.23 -23.62 7.28
N ASN A 106 3.42 -22.79 8.30
CA ASN A 106 3.15 -21.37 8.24
C ASN A 106 4.43 -20.62 7.89
N TRP A 107 4.38 -19.91 6.77
CA TRP A 107 5.48 -19.12 6.25
C TRP A 107 5.18 -17.63 6.43
N ARG A 108 6.23 -16.83 6.62
CA ARG A 108 6.18 -15.38 6.63
C ARG A 108 6.88 -14.84 5.40
N LEU A 109 6.17 -14.00 4.66
CA LEU A 109 6.72 -13.15 3.60
C LEU A 109 6.89 -11.73 4.14
N SER A 110 8.14 -11.32 4.34
CA SER A 110 8.50 -9.95 4.73
C SER A 110 8.92 -9.14 3.51
N LEU A 111 8.36 -7.94 3.36
CA LEU A 111 8.57 -7.05 2.22
C LEU A 111 8.93 -5.64 2.70
N ALA A 112 9.83 -4.97 1.96
CA ALA A 112 10.05 -3.53 2.08
C ALA A 112 9.95 -2.84 0.72
N ALA A 113 9.28 -1.69 0.69
CA ALA A 113 9.05 -0.94 -0.53
C ALA A 113 9.13 0.57 -0.37
N LYS A 114 9.43 1.23 -1.49
CA LYS A 114 9.23 2.67 -1.68
C LYS A 114 7.92 2.92 -2.42
N VAL A 115 7.08 3.75 -1.83
CA VAL A 115 5.84 4.24 -2.44
C VAL A 115 6.11 5.62 -3.03
N GLN A 116 5.66 5.87 -4.26
CA GLN A 116 5.90 7.16 -4.93
C GLN A 116 5.24 8.30 -4.16
N GLY A 117 5.97 9.41 -3.98
CA GLY A 117 5.49 10.56 -3.20
C GLY A 117 5.69 10.43 -1.68
N GLU A 118 6.03 9.24 -1.18
CA GLU A 118 6.28 8.99 0.24
C GLU A 118 7.77 9.02 0.57
N ALA A 119 8.12 9.70 1.68
CA ALA A 119 9.50 9.72 2.17
C ALA A 119 9.88 8.41 2.88
N GLY A 120 8.90 7.77 3.54
CA GLY A 120 9.09 6.58 4.35
C GLY A 120 9.42 5.33 3.55
N THR A 121 9.64 4.23 4.28
CA THR A 121 9.73 2.89 3.71
C THR A 121 8.55 2.10 4.26
N LEU A 122 7.75 1.53 3.36
CA LEU A 122 6.71 0.60 3.79
C LEU A 122 7.38 -0.72 4.11
N GLN A 123 7.11 -1.25 5.30
CA GLN A 123 7.48 -2.60 5.70
C GLN A 123 6.21 -3.38 6.00
N GLY A 124 6.16 -4.65 5.59
CA GLY A 124 5.06 -5.53 5.96
C GLY A 124 5.49 -6.98 6.04
N SER A 125 4.75 -7.74 6.84
CA SER A 125 4.91 -9.18 7.00
C SER A 125 3.56 -9.85 6.77
N LEU A 126 3.54 -10.83 5.88
CA LEU A 126 2.35 -11.56 5.45
C LEU A 126 2.50 -13.02 5.83
N VAL A 127 1.46 -13.63 6.42
CA VAL A 127 1.47 -15.05 6.78
C VAL A 127 0.80 -15.88 5.70
N LEU A 128 1.53 -16.86 5.19
CA LEU A 128 1.16 -17.80 4.13
C LEU A 128 1.11 -19.21 4.71
N ARG A 129 0.33 -20.10 4.11
CA ARG A 129 0.18 -21.49 4.54
C ARG A 129 0.48 -22.44 3.40
N ALA A 130 1.57 -23.21 3.53
CA ALA A 130 1.90 -24.30 2.61
C ALA A 130 1.24 -25.59 3.13
N ARG A 131 0.24 -26.12 2.42
CA ARG A 131 -0.53 -27.31 2.79
C ARG A 131 -0.93 -28.13 1.55
N PRO A 132 -1.09 -29.47 1.65
CA PRO A 132 -1.49 -30.33 0.54
C PRO A 132 -2.81 -29.96 -0.17
#